data_AF-A0A7C3B6I5-F1
#
_entry.id   AF-A0A7C3B6I5-F1
#
_cell.length_a   1.000
_cell.length_b   1.000
_cell.length_c   1.000
_cell.angle_alpha   90.00
_cell.angle_beta   90.00
_cell.angle_gamma   90.00
#
_symmetry.space_group_name_H-M   'P 1'
#
loop_
_entity.id
_entity.type
_entity.pdbx_description
1 polymer ?
#
loop_
_entity_poly.entity_id
_entity_poly.type
_entity_poly.pdbx_seq_one_letter_code
_entity_poly.pdbx_strand_id
1 'polypeptide(L)'
;MKHNLYIAIEGPIGVGKTTLARILGEAFKAEILLEAFEENPFLSDFYADRERYAFQTQIFFLLSRYRQQSRIVSDVLTRSSLVSDYLFAKDRLFARLNLRGDELVVYEELYATLSERIPTPDLVIYLRASTDVLMRRIAQRDRPYERGISRDYIEDVRQAYERFFSAYDEAPFLAIDTDHMDFAQNAEDRARVIGRIRAALEEGTYQPPLPEMPSSMPTAGPPVLAEGRRRLGDFQRFHEALDREKGFISDLYLNFICLTEEVGELGRELKHIWIEEEARSEQGIRRQQAQEAAIQARLPQLREELADILAFLLKIANAAGIDLEAAYVEKMEKNWRRTWPRPDR
;
A
#
# COMPACT_ATOMS: atom_id res chain seq x y z
N MET A 1 13.87 -1.44 21.86
CA MET A 1 13.35 -0.06 21.66
C MET A 1 12.66 -0.04 20.31
N LYS A 2 11.47 0.54 20.20
CA LYS A 2 10.74 0.61 18.92
C LYS A 2 11.56 1.49 17.96
N HIS A 3 11.91 0.97 16.78
CA HIS A 3 12.60 1.74 15.74
C HIS A 3 11.61 2.76 15.17
N ASN A 4 11.99 4.04 15.16
CA ASN A 4 11.18 5.09 14.54
C ASN A 4 11.47 5.10 13.05
N LEU A 5 10.44 4.94 12.22
CA LEU A 5 10.58 4.82 10.77
C LEU A 5 10.83 6.17 10.12
N TYR A 6 11.70 6.20 9.13
CA TYR A 6 11.88 7.31 8.20
C TYR A 6 11.47 6.92 6.79
N ILE A 7 10.39 7.50 6.29
CA ILE A 7 9.87 7.27 4.93
C ILE A 7 10.03 8.54 4.11
N ALA A 8 10.57 8.44 2.91
CA ALA A 8 10.63 9.55 1.95
C ALA A 8 9.75 9.25 0.72
N ILE A 9 9.03 10.24 0.21
CA ILE A 9 8.17 10.10 -0.98
C ILE A 9 8.76 10.90 -2.12
N GLU A 10 8.90 10.25 -3.28
CA GLU A 10 9.50 10.82 -4.47
C GLU A 10 8.64 10.66 -5.71
N GLY A 11 8.94 11.49 -6.71
CA GLY A 11 8.34 11.41 -8.03
C GLY A 11 8.07 12.78 -8.67
N PRO A 12 7.61 12.78 -9.94
CA PRO A 12 7.47 14.01 -10.73
C PRO A 12 6.55 15.07 -10.12
N ILE A 13 6.64 16.29 -10.64
CA ILE A 13 5.74 17.39 -10.27
C ILE A 13 4.29 16.98 -10.61
N GLY A 14 3.36 17.20 -9.68
CA GLY A 14 1.96 16.84 -9.87
C GLY A 14 1.59 15.38 -9.55
N VAL A 15 2.53 14.53 -9.14
CA VAL A 15 2.24 13.10 -8.91
C VAL A 15 1.48 12.80 -7.61
N GLY A 16 1.42 13.74 -6.65
CA GLY A 16 0.67 13.59 -5.40
C GLY A 16 1.49 13.34 -4.13
N LYS A 17 2.79 13.67 -4.13
CA LYS A 17 3.72 13.47 -2.98
C LYS A 17 3.21 14.03 -1.66
N THR A 18 2.92 15.34 -1.61
CA THR A 18 2.44 16.02 -0.40
C THR A 18 1.12 15.43 0.11
N THR A 19 0.24 15.01 -0.80
CA THR A 19 -1.02 14.34 -0.46
C THR A 19 -0.74 13.01 0.23
N LEU A 20 0.13 12.18 -0.34
CA LEU A 20 0.51 10.91 0.26
C LEU A 20 1.25 11.12 1.60
N ALA A 21 2.13 12.11 1.70
CA ALA A 21 2.85 12.41 2.95
C ALA A 21 1.89 12.69 4.11
N ARG A 22 0.83 13.46 3.87
CA ARG A 22 -0.21 13.73 4.87
C ARG A 22 -0.98 12.48 5.27
N ILE A 23 -1.38 11.69 4.27
CA ILE A 23 -2.07 10.41 4.49
C ILE A 23 -1.22 9.46 5.34
N LEU A 24 0.08 9.34 5.05
CA LEU A 24 0.97 8.47 5.82
C LEU A 24 1.28 9.04 7.20
N GLY A 25 1.43 10.35 7.35
CA GLY A 25 1.59 11.00 8.65
C GLY A 25 0.47 10.62 9.61
N GLU A 26 -0.78 10.66 9.14
CA GLU A 26 -1.94 10.20 9.90
C GLU A 26 -1.92 8.68 10.14
N ALA A 27 -1.71 7.88 9.08
CA ALA A 27 -1.81 6.42 9.15
C ALA A 27 -0.72 5.76 10.01
N PHE A 28 0.47 6.36 10.09
CA PHE A 28 1.60 5.87 10.88
C PHE A 28 1.82 6.67 12.17
N LYS A 29 0.98 7.69 12.44
CA LYS A 29 1.18 8.65 13.54
C LYS A 29 2.58 9.26 13.51
N ALA A 30 3.06 9.54 12.31
CA ALA A 30 4.38 10.07 12.04
C ALA A 30 4.31 11.59 11.89
N GLU A 31 5.41 12.27 12.24
CA GLU A 31 5.57 13.67 11.87
C GLU A 31 5.81 13.80 10.37
N ILE A 32 5.46 14.97 9.81
CA ILE A 32 5.55 15.21 8.38
C ILE A 32 6.58 16.32 8.13
N LEU A 33 7.54 16.03 7.26
CA LEU A 33 8.48 17.02 6.75
C LEU A 33 8.15 17.36 5.29
N LEU A 34 7.52 18.51 5.09
CA LEU A 34 7.14 19.00 3.76
C LEU A 34 8.20 19.98 3.21
N GLU A 35 8.41 19.92 1.90
CA GLU A 35 9.28 20.88 1.22
C GLU A 35 8.63 22.28 1.14
N ALA A 36 9.39 23.29 1.57
CA ALA A 36 8.97 24.68 1.58
C ALA A 36 9.27 25.39 0.25
N PHE A 37 8.56 25.00 -0.83
CA PHE A 37 8.78 25.57 -2.17
C PHE A 37 8.51 27.08 -2.25
N GLU A 38 7.53 27.57 -1.49
CA GLU A 38 7.07 28.96 -1.54
C GLU A 38 8.08 29.95 -0.95
N GLU A 39 9.05 29.45 -0.17
CA GLU A 39 10.10 30.29 0.41
C GLU A 39 11.21 30.61 -0.60
N ASN A 40 11.26 29.92 -1.74
CA ASN A 40 12.30 30.13 -2.74
C ASN A 40 12.01 31.41 -3.57
N PRO A 41 12.77 32.49 -3.36
CA PRO A 41 12.50 33.78 -4.01
C PRO A 41 12.72 33.72 -5.53
N PHE A 42 13.45 32.72 -6.02
CA PHE A 42 13.79 32.58 -7.44
C PHE A 42 12.83 31.65 -8.19
N LEU A 43 11.89 30.98 -7.51
CA LEU A 43 11.07 29.93 -8.14
C LEU A 43 10.16 30.48 -9.24
N SER A 44 9.55 31.65 -9.02
CA SER A 44 8.72 32.30 -10.04
C SER A 44 9.55 32.69 -11.26
N ASP A 45 10.73 33.27 -11.04
CA ASP A 45 11.63 33.71 -12.10
C ASP A 45 12.21 32.52 -12.88
N PHE A 46 12.48 31.40 -12.21
CA PHE A 46 12.88 30.15 -12.85
C PHE A 46 11.86 29.65 -13.87
N TYR A 47 10.56 29.72 -13.56
CA TYR A 47 9.56 29.31 -14.54
C TYR A 47 9.39 30.31 -15.70
N ALA A 48 9.83 31.56 -15.54
CA ALA A 48 9.86 32.54 -16.61
C ALA A 48 11.12 32.42 -17.48
N ASP A 49 12.29 32.17 -16.88
CA ASP A 49 13.59 32.06 -17.54
C ASP A 49 14.46 31.03 -16.81
N ARG A 50 14.36 29.77 -17.24
CA ARG A 50 15.06 28.64 -16.60
C ARG A 50 16.58 28.77 -16.68
N GLU A 51 17.10 29.21 -17.82
CA GLU A 51 18.55 29.28 -18.04
C GLU A 51 19.22 30.28 -17.09
N ARG A 52 18.56 31.41 -16.82
CA ARG A 52 19.13 32.46 -15.98
C ARG A 52 19.00 32.21 -14.47
N TYR A 53 17.93 31.53 -14.05
CA TYR A 53 17.58 31.41 -12.63
C TYR A 53 17.76 29.99 -12.06
N ALA A 54 18.07 28.99 -12.91
CA ALA A 54 18.23 27.61 -12.47
C ALA A 54 19.22 27.48 -11.31
N PHE A 55 20.41 28.09 -11.42
CA PHE A 55 21.45 27.92 -10.40
C PHE A 55 21.02 28.43 -9.02
N GLN A 56 20.50 29.66 -8.96
CA GLN A 56 20.03 30.28 -7.71
C GLN A 56 18.87 29.48 -7.10
N THR A 57 17.94 29.02 -7.94
CA THR A 57 16.83 28.16 -7.53
C THR A 57 17.32 26.84 -6.94
N GLN A 58 18.26 26.15 -7.60
CA GLN A 58 18.80 24.87 -7.13
C GLN A 58 19.62 25.02 -5.85
N ILE A 59 20.50 26.02 -5.76
CA ILE A 59 21.29 26.26 -4.54
C ILE A 59 20.38 26.59 -3.35
N PHE A 60 19.31 27.36 -3.55
CA PHE A 60 18.33 27.62 -2.50
C PHE A 60 17.69 26.32 -2.01
N PHE A 61 17.22 25.46 -2.93
CA PHE A 61 16.64 24.17 -2.58
C PHE A 61 17.64 23.29 -1.84
N LEU A 62 18.87 23.16 -2.32
CA LEU A 62 19.93 22.38 -1.68
C LEU A 62 20.15 22.80 -0.22
N LEU A 63 20.32 24.10 0.02
CA LEU A 63 20.59 24.64 1.35
C LEU A 63 19.37 24.55 2.27
N SER A 64 18.16 24.81 1.75
CA SER A 64 16.92 24.69 2.51
C SER A 64 16.70 23.24 2.97
N ARG A 65 16.83 22.29 2.05
CA ARG A 65 16.72 20.84 2.34
C ARG A 65 17.78 20.38 3.31
N TYR A 66 19.04 20.80 3.14
CA TYR A 66 20.11 20.46 4.08
C TYR A 66 19.80 20.97 5.49
N ARG A 67 19.35 22.22 5.63
CA ARG A 67 19.00 22.80 6.95
C ARG A 67 17.85 22.05 7.62
N GLN A 68 16.83 21.70 6.84
CA GLN A 68 15.70 20.92 7.34
C GLN A 68 16.17 19.52 7.74
N GLN A 69 16.81 18.77 6.84
CA GLN A 69 17.10 17.36 7.08
C GLN A 69 18.25 17.11 8.07
N SER A 70 19.33 17.89 8.04
CA SER A 70 20.49 17.67 8.92
C SER A 70 20.18 17.84 10.41
N ARG A 71 19.11 18.58 10.75
CA ARG A 71 18.69 18.81 12.14
C ARG A 71 17.37 18.11 12.45
N ILE A 72 16.34 18.37 11.64
CA ILE A 72 14.97 17.95 11.95
C ILE A 72 14.84 16.43 11.88
N VAL A 73 15.46 15.77 10.89
CA VAL A 73 15.29 14.31 10.72
C VAL A 73 15.85 13.57 11.92
N SER A 74 17.13 13.81 12.26
CA SER A 74 17.76 13.16 13.41
C SER A 74 17.01 13.45 14.72
N ASP A 75 16.64 14.71 14.97
CA ASP A 75 15.93 15.09 16.19
C ASP A 75 14.54 14.45 16.28
N VAL A 76 13.77 14.44 15.18
CA VAL A 76 12.44 13.80 15.13
C VAL A 76 12.56 12.30 15.34
N LEU A 77 13.51 11.62 14.69
CA LEU A 77 13.67 10.17 14.80
C LEU A 77 14.05 9.70 16.21
N THR A 78 14.52 10.58 17.10
CA THR A 78 14.67 10.23 18.53
C THR A 78 13.34 10.09 19.27
N ARG A 79 12.25 10.70 18.77
CA ARG A 79 10.96 10.86 19.47
C ARG A 79 9.74 10.35 18.70
N SER A 80 9.80 10.30 17.38
CA SER A 80 8.69 9.89 16.50
C SER A 80 9.19 9.38 15.15
N SER A 81 8.34 8.63 14.44
CA SER A 81 8.55 8.31 13.02
C SER A 81 8.35 9.57 12.16
N LEU A 82 8.98 9.61 10.99
CA LEU A 82 8.96 10.75 10.08
C LEU A 82 8.59 10.33 8.66
N VAL A 83 7.67 11.06 8.04
CA VAL A 83 7.37 10.98 6.61
C VAL A 83 7.77 12.28 5.94
N SER A 84 8.65 12.22 4.94
CA SER A 84 9.00 13.39 4.13
C SER A 84 8.42 13.29 2.72
N ASP A 85 7.95 14.40 2.16
CA ASP A 85 7.50 14.47 0.76
C ASP A 85 8.64 14.70 -0.23
N TYR A 86 9.89 14.55 0.25
CA TYR A 86 11.09 14.63 -0.55
C TYR A 86 12.27 13.83 0.04
N LEU A 87 13.17 13.44 -0.86
CA LEU A 87 14.48 12.85 -0.63
C LEU A 87 15.53 13.89 -0.97
N PHE A 88 16.64 13.91 -0.23
CA PHE A 88 17.76 14.83 -0.51
C PHE A 88 18.30 14.64 -1.94
N ALA A 89 18.46 13.37 -2.34
CA ALA A 89 19.04 12.98 -3.63
C ALA A 89 18.26 13.47 -4.86
N LYS A 90 16.98 13.85 -4.69
CA LYS A 90 16.19 14.42 -5.79
C LYS A 90 16.76 15.74 -6.30
N ASP A 91 17.48 16.49 -5.46
CA ASP A 91 17.98 17.81 -5.86
C ASP A 91 18.96 17.67 -7.03
N ARG A 92 19.78 16.62 -6.98
CA ARG A 92 20.74 16.30 -8.03
C ARG A 92 20.07 15.99 -9.36
N LEU A 93 18.85 15.44 -9.36
CA LEU A 93 18.06 15.23 -10.57
C LEU A 93 17.68 16.57 -11.22
N PHE A 94 17.14 17.51 -10.45
CA PHE A 94 16.75 18.82 -10.97
C PHE A 94 17.96 19.67 -11.37
N ALA A 95 19.05 19.59 -10.63
CA ALA A 95 20.30 20.24 -11.00
C ALA A 95 20.83 19.75 -12.34
N ARG A 96 20.88 18.43 -12.58
CA ARG A 96 21.33 17.87 -13.87
C ARG A 96 20.42 18.20 -15.04
N LEU A 97 19.13 18.44 -14.79
CA LEU A 97 18.17 18.85 -15.82
C LEU A 97 18.30 20.33 -16.19
N ASN A 98 18.74 21.18 -15.27
CA ASN A 98 18.65 22.63 -15.43
C ASN A 98 20.02 23.34 -15.45
N LEU A 99 21.07 22.74 -14.91
CA LEU A 99 22.41 23.31 -14.82
C LEU A 99 23.35 22.66 -15.84
N ARG A 100 24.35 23.43 -16.28
CA ARG A 100 25.39 22.98 -17.23
C ARG A 100 26.73 23.61 -16.88
N GLY A 101 27.81 23.01 -17.38
CA GLY A 101 29.16 23.55 -17.21
C GLY A 101 29.54 23.77 -15.74
N ASP A 102 30.17 24.90 -15.46
CA ASP A 102 30.69 25.25 -14.14
C ASP A 102 29.62 25.29 -13.04
N GLU A 103 28.39 25.70 -13.38
CA GLU A 103 27.27 25.73 -12.43
C GLU A 103 26.93 24.34 -11.89
N LEU A 104 26.94 23.33 -12.77
CA LEU A 104 26.69 21.94 -12.39
C LEU A 104 27.85 21.38 -11.56
N VAL A 105 29.10 21.73 -11.90
CA VAL A 105 30.29 21.29 -11.15
C VAL A 105 30.24 21.82 -9.72
N VAL A 106 30.04 23.14 -9.55
CA VAL A 106 29.92 23.76 -8.22
C VAL A 106 28.77 23.17 -7.43
N TYR A 107 27.63 22.94 -8.09
CA TYR A 107 26.50 22.27 -7.45
C TYR A 107 26.86 20.86 -6.95
N GLU A 108 27.52 20.03 -7.76
CA GLU A 108 27.87 18.66 -7.38
C GLU A 108 28.89 18.62 -6.22
N GLU A 109 29.85 19.54 -6.16
CA GLU A 109 30.79 19.68 -5.04
C GLU A 109 30.08 20.05 -3.73
N LEU A 110 29.13 21.01 -3.80
CA LEU A 110 28.33 21.40 -2.65
C LEU A 110 27.43 20.24 -2.19
N TYR A 111 26.77 19.57 -3.13
CA TYR A 111 25.91 18.43 -2.85
C TYR A 111 26.69 17.32 -2.13
N ALA A 112 27.86 16.93 -2.64
CA ALA A 112 28.70 15.90 -2.04
C ALA A 112 29.03 16.25 -0.57
N THR A 113 29.49 17.48 -0.33
CA THR A 113 29.84 17.97 1.01
C THR A 113 28.65 17.93 1.99
N LEU A 114 27.46 18.26 1.52
CA LEU A 114 26.27 18.34 2.37
C LEU A 114 25.61 16.97 2.60
N SER A 115 25.70 16.07 1.62
CA SER A 115 25.03 14.76 1.64
C SER A 115 25.51 13.82 2.73
N GLU A 116 26.78 13.91 3.16
CA GLU A 116 27.38 13.00 4.16
C GLU A 116 26.66 12.99 5.52
N ARG A 117 25.91 14.05 5.83
CA ARG A 117 25.24 14.24 7.12
C ARG A 117 23.74 13.97 7.06
N ILE A 118 23.24 13.50 5.92
CA ILE A 118 21.81 13.28 5.72
C ILE A 118 21.46 11.83 6.08
N PRO A 119 20.52 11.60 7.02
CA PRO A 119 20.05 10.26 7.32
C PRO A 119 19.42 9.59 6.09
N THR A 120 19.69 8.30 5.90
CA THR A 120 19.06 7.49 4.85
C THR A 120 17.67 7.02 5.29
N PRO A 121 16.62 7.11 4.44
CA PRO A 121 15.30 6.58 4.76
C PRO A 121 15.30 5.06 4.88
N ASP A 122 14.39 4.52 5.71
CA ASP A 122 14.10 3.09 5.77
C ASP A 122 13.34 2.62 4.51
N LEU A 123 12.55 3.51 3.90
CA LEU A 123 11.85 3.25 2.63
C LEU A 123 11.65 4.53 1.81
N VAL A 124 11.93 4.44 0.52
CA VAL A 124 11.58 5.47 -0.47
C VAL A 124 10.35 5.04 -1.27
N ILE A 125 9.30 5.86 -1.30
CA ILE A 125 8.10 5.60 -2.11
C ILE A 125 8.21 6.40 -3.40
N TYR A 126 8.42 5.71 -4.52
CA TYR A 126 8.47 6.34 -5.84
C TYR A 126 7.10 6.32 -6.51
N LEU A 127 6.44 7.48 -6.58
CA LEU A 127 5.18 7.66 -7.28
C LEU A 127 5.40 7.91 -8.77
N ARG A 128 4.67 7.16 -9.58
CA ARG A 128 4.72 7.21 -11.05
C ARG A 128 3.35 7.58 -11.61
N ALA A 129 3.37 8.33 -12.70
CA ALA A 129 2.21 8.62 -13.52
C ALA A 129 2.67 9.02 -14.93
N SER A 130 1.81 8.80 -15.91
CA SER A 130 1.91 9.33 -17.26
C SER A 130 1.92 10.86 -17.24
N THR A 131 2.62 11.45 -18.21
CA THR A 131 2.71 12.91 -18.37
C THR A 131 1.33 13.56 -18.52
N ASP A 132 0.36 12.87 -19.15
CA ASP A 132 -1.00 13.39 -19.30
C ASP A 132 -1.76 13.44 -17.96
N VAL A 133 -1.52 12.49 -17.06
CA VAL A 133 -2.07 12.54 -15.69
C VAL A 133 -1.38 13.63 -14.87
N LEU A 134 -0.05 13.77 -14.98
CA LEU A 134 0.70 14.82 -14.28
C LEU A 134 0.24 16.23 -14.69
N MET A 135 0.15 16.50 -16.00
CA MET A 135 -0.31 17.79 -16.51
C MET A 135 -1.73 18.14 -16.03
N ARG A 136 -2.63 17.16 -16.02
CA ARG A 136 -3.99 17.32 -15.52
C ARG A 136 -4.02 17.69 -14.04
N ARG A 137 -3.22 17.01 -13.20
CA ARG A 137 -3.11 17.29 -11.76
C ARG A 137 -2.48 18.65 -11.48
N ILE A 138 -1.46 19.05 -12.25
CA ILE A 138 -0.84 20.38 -12.15
C ILE A 138 -1.88 21.47 -12.46
N ALA A 139 -2.63 21.31 -13.55
CA ALA A 139 -3.68 22.25 -13.92
C ALA A 139 -4.79 22.36 -12.85
N GLN A 140 -5.20 21.24 -12.25
CA GLN A 140 -6.20 21.22 -11.18
C GLN A 140 -5.74 21.92 -9.89
N ARG A 141 -4.43 21.91 -9.59
CA ARG A 141 -3.89 22.52 -8.37
C ARG A 141 -3.79 24.05 -8.46
N ASP A 142 -3.81 24.59 -9.67
CA ASP A 142 -3.88 26.03 -9.98
C ASP A 142 -2.85 26.91 -9.25
N ARG A 143 -1.61 26.42 -9.08
CA ARG A 143 -0.53 27.25 -8.51
C ARG A 143 -0.08 28.28 -9.54
N PRO A 144 -0.06 29.59 -9.22
CA PRO A 144 0.25 30.64 -10.20
C PRO A 144 1.58 30.43 -10.93
N TYR A 145 2.61 29.99 -10.21
CA TYR A 145 3.96 29.75 -10.76
C TYR A 145 4.07 28.46 -11.59
N GLU A 146 3.06 27.59 -11.60
CA GLU A 146 3.05 26.34 -12.39
C GLU A 146 2.27 26.44 -13.70
N ARG A 147 1.46 27.50 -13.88
CA ARG A 147 0.58 27.67 -15.05
C ARG A 147 1.31 27.74 -16.39
N GLY A 148 2.60 28.07 -16.37
CA GLY A 148 3.47 28.16 -17.57
C GLY A 148 4.31 26.90 -17.85
N ILE A 149 4.17 25.84 -17.05
CA ILE A 149 4.98 24.64 -17.20
C ILE A 149 4.63 23.93 -18.52
N SER A 150 5.64 23.67 -19.36
CA SER A 150 5.45 22.93 -20.61
C SER A 150 5.30 21.43 -20.36
N ARG A 151 4.50 20.78 -21.23
CA ARG A 151 4.36 19.32 -21.22
C ARG A 151 5.70 18.61 -21.42
N ASP A 152 6.52 19.12 -22.34
CA ASP A 152 7.84 18.54 -22.63
C ASP A 152 8.77 18.60 -21.41
N TYR A 153 8.72 19.68 -20.63
CA TYR A 153 9.48 19.75 -19.39
C TYR A 153 9.02 18.72 -18.36
N ILE A 154 7.71 18.51 -18.21
CA ILE A 154 7.20 17.45 -17.32
C ILE A 154 7.60 16.07 -17.79
N GLU A 155 7.63 15.83 -19.10
CA GLU A 155 8.14 14.60 -19.69
C GLU A 155 9.64 14.41 -19.39
N ASP A 156 10.46 15.45 -19.54
CA ASP A 156 11.89 15.41 -19.21
C ASP A 156 12.11 15.08 -17.73
N VAL A 157 11.34 15.71 -16.83
CA VAL A 157 11.36 15.44 -15.38
C VAL A 157 10.95 14.00 -15.12
N ARG A 158 9.87 13.51 -15.75
CA ARG A 158 9.40 12.13 -15.61
C ARG A 158 10.49 11.14 -16.02
N GLN A 159 11.11 11.33 -17.18
CA GLN A 159 12.19 10.46 -17.66
C GLN A 159 13.44 10.54 -16.77
N ALA A 160 13.76 11.71 -16.21
CA ALA A 160 14.86 11.83 -15.28
C ALA A 160 14.62 11.03 -14.00
N TYR A 161 13.37 11.00 -13.51
CA TYR A 161 12.97 10.16 -12.37
C TYR A 161 13.08 8.67 -12.70
N GLU A 162 12.65 8.24 -13.88
CA GLU A 162 12.79 6.85 -14.33
C GLU A 162 14.27 6.42 -14.40
N ARG A 163 15.14 7.27 -14.95
CA ARG A 163 16.59 7.02 -14.98
C ARG A 163 17.18 6.97 -13.58
N PHE A 164 16.81 7.89 -12.71
CA PHE A 164 17.29 7.95 -11.32
C PHE A 164 16.95 6.65 -10.58
N PHE A 165 15.68 6.24 -10.58
CA PHE A 165 15.25 5.04 -9.85
C PHE A 165 15.67 3.73 -10.51
N SER A 166 16.03 3.72 -11.81
CA SER A 166 16.58 2.52 -12.46
C SER A 166 17.96 2.11 -11.93
N ALA A 167 18.71 3.04 -11.35
CA ALA A 167 20.06 2.83 -10.83
C ALA A 167 20.16 3.19 -9.33
N TYR A 168 19.03 3.36 -8.64
CA TYR A 168 19.00 3.77 -7.25
C TYR A 168 19.27 2.58 -6.31
N ASP A 169 20.33 2.69 -5.51
CA ASP A 169 20.78 1.65 -4.57
C ASP A 169 21.05 2.19 -3.14
N GLU A 170 20.80 3.48 -2.90
CA GLU A 170 21.07 4.11 -1.59
C GLU A 170 20.10 3.68 -0.49
N ALA A 171 18.87 3.30 -0.83
CA ALA A 171 17.86 2.82 0.11
C ALA A 171 16.83 1.89 -0.58
N PRO A 172 16.12 1.03 0.18
CA PRO A 172 14.98 0.28 -0.35
C PRO A 172 13.92 1.24 -0.92
N PHE A 173 13.31 0.88 -2.05
CA PHE A 173 12.23 1.68 -2.61
C PHE A 173 11.05 0.86 -3.12
N LEU A 174 9.86 1.48 -3.07
CA LEU A 174 8.60 0.93 -3.57
C LEU A 174 8.05 1.84 -4.66
N ALA A 175 7.96 1.32 -5.89
CA ALA A 175 7.30 2.02 -6.99
C ALA A 175 5.77 1.82 -6.96
N ILE A 176 5.02 2.92 -7.05
CA ILE A 176 3.57 2.92 -7.09
C ILE A 176 3.10 3.71 -8.32
N ASP A 177 2.42 3.01 -9.23
CA ASP A 177 1.71 3.62 -10.34
C ASP A 177 0.42 4.28 -9.85
N THR A 178 0.20 5.53 -10.26
CA THR A 178 -0.93 6.35 -9.83
C THR A 178 -1.81 6.81 -11.01
N ASP A 179 -1.65 6.25 -12.21
CA ASP A 179 -2.44 6.66 -13.39
C ASP A 179 -3.93 6.34 -13.23
N HIS A 180 -4.23 5.23 -12.56
CA HIS A 180 -5.58 4.73 -12.33
C HIS A 180 -5.96 4.67 -10.85
N MET A 181 -5.24 5.40 -9.99
CA MET A 181 -5.50 5.45 -8.55
C MET A 181 -5.74 6.89 -8.10
N ASP A 182 -6.78 7.09 -7.30
CA ASP A 182 -7.05 8.35 -6.62
C ASP A 182 -7.02 8.15 -5.10
N PHE A 183 -5.83 7.95 -4.54
CA PHE A 183 -5.67 7.81 -3.09
C PHE A 183 -6.02 9.10 -2.31
N ALA A 184 -6.23 10.23 -3.00
CA ALA A 184 -6.65 11.48 -2.39
C ALA A 184 -8.14 11.44 -2.04
N GLN A 185 -9.00 10.94 -2.94
CA GLN A 185 -10.46 10.95 -2.75
C GLN A 185 -11.09 9.56 -2.60
N ASN A 186 -10.46 8.51 -3.12
CA ASN A 186 -10.95 7.14 -3.05
C ASN A 186 -10.33 6.41 -1.82
N ALA A 187 -11.19 6.03 -0.88
CA ALA A 187 -10.78 5.34 0.35
C ALA A 187 -10.18 3.95 0.08
N GLU A 188 -10.63 3.25 -0.97
CA GLU A 188 -10.10 1.93 -1.37
C GLU A 188 -8.69 2.06 -1.95
N ASP A 189 -8.47 3.00 -2.88
CA ASP A 189 -7.14 3.28 -3.44
C ASP A 189 -6.17 3.72 -2.35
N ARG A 190 -6.64 4.55 -1.41
CA ARG A 190 -5.87 4.96 -0.24
C ARG A 190 -5.47 3.76 0.63
N ALA A 191 -6.43 2.91 0.98
CA ALA A 191 -6.16 1.70 1.78
C ALA A 191 -5.19 0.76 1.07
N ARG A 192 -5.32 0.61 -0.25
CA ARG A 192 -4.41 -0.19 -1.09
C ARG A 192 -2.99 0.37 -1.08
N VAL A 193 -2.82 1.68 -1.25
CA VAL A 193 -1.50 2.34 -1.21
C VAL A 193 -0.85 2.17 0.17
N ILE A 194 -1.60 2.45 1.25
CA ILE A 194 -1.10 2.27 2.63
C ILE A 194 -0.74 0.80 2.88
N GLY A 195 -1.58 -0.14 2.46
CA GLY A 195 -1.33 -1.58 2.61
C GLY A 195 -0.06 -2.04 1.90
N ARG A 196 0.20 -1.54 0.68
CA ARG A 196 1.45 -1.81 -0.05
C ARG A 196 2.67 -1.25 0.68
N ILE A 197 2.56 -0.04 1.24
CA ILE A 197 3.66 0.59 1.99
C ILE A 197 3.94 -0.17 3.28
N ARG A 198 2.90 -0.57 4.02
CA ARG A 198 3.03 -1.40 5.23
C ARG A 198 3.67 -2.75 4.95
N ALA A 199 3.24 -3.42 3.88
CA ALA A 199 3.85 -4.67 3.43
C ALA A 199 5.33 -4.48 3.06
N ALA A 200 5.70 -3.36 2.42
CA ALA A 200 7.09 -3.04 2.10
C ALA A 200 7.95 -2.71 3.33
N LEU A 201 7.32 -2.26 4.43
CA LEU A 201 7.96 -2.01 5.73
C LEU A 201 7.92 -3.25 6.64
N GLU A 202 7.38 -4.38 6.17
CA GLU A 202 7.15 -5.59 6.96
C GLU A 202 6.28 -5.36 8.22
N GLU A 203 5.49 -4.26 8.24
CA GLU A 203 4.48 -3.99 9.25
C GLU A 203 3.12 -4.55 8.79
N GLY A 204 2.38 -5.22 9.67
CA GLY A 204 1.09 -5.85 9.35
C GLY A 204 0.00 -4.95 8.74
N THR A 205 -1.14 -5.56 8.38
CA THR A 205 -2.24 -4.98 7.58
C THR A 205 -2.99 -3.80 8.25
N TYR A 206 -3.35 -2.76 7.47
CA TYR A 206 -4.11 -1.56 7.91
C TYR A 206 -5.55 -1.55 7.42
N GLN A 207 -6.45 -1.07 8.27
CA GLN A 207 -7.89 -0.96 8.05
C GLN A 207 -8.33 0.53 8.10
N PRO A 208 -9.01 1.07 7.08
CA PRO A 208 -9.38 2.48 7.02
C PRO A 208 -10.58 2.83 7.94
N PRO A 209 -10.72 4.10 8.40
CA PRO A 209 -11.84 4.54 9.23
C PRO A 209 -13.12 4.79 8.40
N LEU A 210 -14.27 4.57 9.04
CA LEU A 210 -15.61 4.49 8.41
C LEU A 210 -16.19 5.86 8.01
N PRO A 211 -16.98 5.94 6.90
CA PRO A 211 -17.81 7.10 6.59
C PRO A 211 -19.11 7.08 7.41
N GLU A 212 -19.54 8.23 7.93
CA GLU A 212 -20.84 8.36 8.61
C GLU A 212 -21.99 8.34 7.60
N MET A 213 -23.00 7.50 7.84
CA MET A 213 -24.18 7.36 6.97
C MET A 213 -25.50 7.43 7.77
N PRO A 214 -26.60 7.91 7.16
CA PRO A 214 -27.84 8.28 7.85
C PRO A 214 -28.70 7.09 8.25
N SER A 215 -29.43 7.25 9.35
CA SER A 215 -30.26 6.23 9.97
C SER A 215 -31.57 5.96 9.22
N SER A 216 -31.75 4.73 8.73
CA SER A 216 -32.96 3.90 8.97
C SER A 216 -32.92 2.58 8.21
N MET A 217 -33.11 1.47 8.94
CA MET A 217 -33.41 0.12 8.42
C MET A 217 -34.43 -0.57 9.35
N PRO A 218 -35.38 -1.38 8.85
CA PRO A 218 -36.35 -2.12 9.66
C PRO A 218 -35.83 -3.51 10.10
N THR A 219 -36.44 -4.05 11.16
CA THR A 219 -35.98 -5.17 12.02
C THR A 219 -36.40 -6.59 11.56
N ALA A 220 -35.62 -7.62 11.92
CA ALA A 220 -35.87 -9.05 11.63
C ALA A 220 -35.90 -9.96 12.89
N GLY A 221 -36.59 -11.13 12.81
CA GLY A 221 -36.88 -12.12 13.89
C GLY A 221 -35.95 -13.38 13.98
N PRO A 222 -36.26 -14.39 14.84
CA PRO A 222 -35.26 -15.25 15.55
C PRO A 222 -34.75 -16.54 14.82
N PRO A 223 -33.68 -17.23 15.32
CA PRO A 223 -32.92 -18.30 14.65
C PRO A 223 -33.63 -19.66 14.58
N VAL A 224 -33.37 -20.46 13.54
CA VAL A 224 -33.76 -21.88 13.47
C VAL A 224 -32.58 -22.75 13.02
N LEU A 225 -32.25 -23.79 13.80
CA LEU A 225 -31.52 -24.98 13.36
C LEU A 225 -32.18 -26.24 13.92
N ALA A 226 -32.98 -26.96 13.12
CA ALA A 226 -33.34 -28.37 13.37
C ALA A 226 -33.73 -29.12 12.08
N GLU A 227 -33.06 -30.27 11.87
CA GLU A 227 -33.36 -31.44 11.01
C GLU A 227 -34.22 -31.31 9.73
N GLY A 228 -33.54 -31.12 8.59
CA GLY A 228 -34.07 -31.21 7.22
C GLY A 228 -32.92 -31.21 6.19
N ARG A 229 -33.20 -31.42 4.89
CA ARG A 229 -32.20 -31.25 3.80
C ARG A 229 -31.64 -29.82 3.90
N ARG A 230 -30.37 -29.69 4.29
CA ARG A 230 -29.72 -28.41 4.54
C ARG A 230 -29.12 -27.84 3.26
N ARG A 231 -29.47 -26.60 2.97
CA ARG A 231 -28.93 -25.76 1.90
C ARG A 231 -27.95 -24.76 2.50
N LEU A 232 -27.06 -24.20 1.69
CA LEU A 232 -26.10 -23.19 2.14
C LEU A 232 -26.83 -21.96 2.70
N GLY A 233 -27.99 -21.64 2.14
CA GLY A 233 -28.90 -20.62 2.65
C GLY A 233 -29.46 -20.89 4.06
N ASP A 234 -29.53 -22.14 4.53
CA ASP A 234 -29.93 -22.45 5.91
C ASP A 234 -28.82 -22.08 6.91
N PHE A 235 -27.56 -22.34 6.54
CA PHE A 235 -26.41 -21.98 7.37
C PHE A 235 -26.17 -20.47 7.40
N GLN A 236 -26.43 -19.76 6.29
CA GLN A 236 -26.46 -18.30 6.26
C GLN A 236 -27.45 -17.74 7.28
N ARG A 237 -28.71 -18.20 7.26
CA ARG A 237 -29.74 -17.77 8.24
C ARG A 237 -29.37 -18.11 9.68
N PHE A 238 -28.75 -19.26 9.91
CA PHE A 238 -28.28 -19.62 11.24
C PHE A 238 -27.26 -18.61 11.78
N HIS A 239 -26.26 -18.23 10.99
CA HIS A 239 -25.23 -17.30 11.44
C HIS A 239 -25.76 -15.89 11.65
N GLU A 240 -26.67 -15.39 10.82
CA GLU A 240 -27.33 -14.09 11.07
C GLU A 240 -28.03 -14.05 12.42
N ALA A 241 -28.68 -15.17 12.75
CA ALA A 241 -29.51 -15.24 13.92
C ALA A 241 -28.68 -15.55 15.18
N LEU A 242 -27.60 -16.34 15.05
CA LEU A 242 -26.60 -16.54 16.10
C LEU A 242 -25.88 -15.23 16.43
N ASP A 243 -25.43 -14.46 15.43
CA ASP A 243 -24.74 -13.18 15.64
C ASP A 243 -25.67 -12.17 16.34
N ARG A 244 -26.96 -12.15 15.95
CA ARG A 244 -27.97 -11.31 16.61
C ARG A 244 -28.23 -11.71 18.06
N GLU A 245 -28.36 -13.01 18.33
CA GLU A 245 -28.62 -13.51 19.69
C GLU A 245 -27.43 -13.23 20.63
N LYS A 246 -26.20 -13.42 20.14
CA LYS A 246 -24.98 -13.19 20.93
C LYS A 246 -24.51 -11.74 20.94
N GLY A 247 -25.16 -10.86 20.19
CA GLY A 247 -24.77 -9.46 20.08
C GLY A 247 -23.39 -9.28 19.45
N PHE A 248 -22.99 -10.19 18.56
CA PHE A 248 -21.72 -10.08 17.86
C PHE A 248 -21.79 -8.92 16.86
N ILE A 249 -20.80 -8.02 16.95
CA ILE A 249 -20.55 -7.05 15.90
C ILE A 249 -20.07 -7.87 14.71
N SER A 250 -20.82 -7.85 13.61
CA SER A 250 -20.58 -8.69 12.44
C SER A 250 -20.65 -7.79 11.22
N ASP A 251 -19.47 -7.35 10.75
CA ASP A 251 -19.31 -6.56 9.54
C ASP A 251 -18.42 -7.31 8.54
N LEU A 252 -18.48 -6.90 7.27
CA LEU A 252 -17.82 -7.58 6.17
C LEU A 252 -16.30 -7.74 6.40
N TYR A 253 -15.67 -6.74 7.00
CA TYR A 253 -14.23 -6.71 7.22
C TYR A 253 -13.82 -7.54 8.43
N LEU A 254 -14.58 -7.47 9.53
CA LEU A 254 -14.32 -8.32 10.70
C LEU A 254 -14.48 -9.80 10.36
N ASN A 255 -15.55 -10.17 9.64
CA ASN A 255 -15.72 -11.55 9.21
C ASN A 255 -14.65 -12.00 8.20
N PHE A 256 -14.12 -11.09 7.37
CA PHE A 256 -12.98 -11.39 6.50
C PHE A 256 -11.68 -11.57 7.29
N ILE A 257 -11.43 -10.78 8.33
CA ILE A 257 -10.26 -10.96 9.22
C ILE A 257 -10.35 -12.32 9.91
N CYS A 258 -11.49 -12.65 10.52
CA CYS A 258 -11.68 -13.97 11.13
C CYS A 258 -11.53 -15.09 10.09
N LEU A 259 -12.08 -14.95 8.88
CA LEU A 259 -11.84 -15.91 7.79
C LEU A 259 -10.35 -16.10 7.50
N THR A 260 -9.56 -15.03 7.44
CA THR A 260 -8.11 -15.13 7.19
C THR A 260 -7.36 -15.79 8.35
N GLU A 261 -7.83 -15.61 9.58
CA GLU A 261 -7.31 -16.30 10.76
C GLU A 261 -7.56 -17.81 10.65
N GLU A 262 -8.80 -18.23 10.38
CA GLU A 262 -9.14 -19.65 10.21
C GLU A 262 -8.41 -20.29 9.00
N VAL A 263 -8.20 -19.55 7.90
CA VAL A 263 -7.36 -20.01 6.78
C VAL A 263 -5.89 -20.17 7.21
N GLY A 264 -5.41 -19.31 8.10
CA GLY A 264 -4.07 -19.40 8.70
C GLY A 264 -3.93 -20.61 9.62
N GLU A 265 -4.96 -20.89 10.43
CA GLU A 265 -5.04 -22.08 11.29
C GLU A 265 -5.07 -23.36 10.45
N LEU A 266 -5.87 -23.40 9.38
CA LEU A 266 -5.82 -24.49 8.39
C LEU A 266 -4.40 -24.65 7.80
N GLY A 267 -3.74 -23.55 7.43
CA GLY A 267 -2.38 -23.56 6.92
C GLY A 267 -1.36 -24.11 7.93
N ARG A 268 -1.54 -23.83 9.22
CA ARG A 268 -0.72 -24.36 10.31
C ARG A 268 -0.90 -25.87 10.44
N GLU A 269 -2.12 -26.37 10.40
CA GLU A 269 -2.37 -27.82 10.44
C GLU A 269 -1.81 -28.53 9.21
N LEU A 270 -1.91 -27.93 8.01
CA LEU A 270 -1.27 -28.46 6.81
C LEU A 270 0.27 -28.48 6.91
N LYS A 271 0.88 -27.47 7.51
CA LYS A 271 2.32 -27.45 7.80
C LYS A 271 2.70 -28.58 8.76
N HIS A 272 1.91 -28.83 9.79
CA HIS A 272 2.14 -29.93 10.72
C HIS A 272 2.06 -31.29 10.03
N ILE A 273 1.09 -31.48 9.12
CA ILE A 273 0.97 -32.69 8.31
C ILE A 273 2.22 -32.89 7.44
N TRP A 274 2.72 -31.83 6.81
CA TRP A 274 3.90 -31.92 5.97
C TRP A 274 5.16 -32.32 6.77
N ILE A 275 5.39 -31.70 7.93
CA ILE A 275 6.50 -32.05 8.82
C ILE A 275 6.39 -33.51 9.29
N GLU A 276 5.18 -33.96 9.62
CA GLU A 276 4.94 -35.32 10.07
C GLU A 276 5.09 -36.36 8.95
N GLU A 277 4.70 -36.02 7.71
CA GLU A 277 4.98 -36.83 6.50
C GLU A 277 6.49 -37.03 6.32
N GLU A 278 7.29 -35.96 6.43
CA GLU A 278 8.74 -36.02 6.26
C GLU A 278 9.42 -36.85 7.35
N ALA A 279 9.10 -36.60 8.62
CA ALA A 279 9.66 -37.37 9.74
C ALA A 279 9.36 -38.87 9.64
N ARG A 280 8.17 -39.23 9.16
CA ARG A 280 7.78 -40.63 8.92
C ARG A 280 8.49 -41.23 7.71
N SER A 281 8.70 -40.43 6.67
CA SER A 281 9.45 -40.85 5.48
C SER A 281 10.93 -41.11 5.79
N GLU A 282 11.54 -40.32 6.67
CA GLU A 282 12.91 -40.50 7.16
C GLU A 282 13.08 -41.79 7.99
N GLN A 283 12.01 -42.27 8.61
CA GLN A 283 11.97 -43.56 9.31
C GLN A 283 11.79 -44.75 8.36
N GLY A 284 11.84 -44.53 7.05
CA GLY A 284 11.75 -45.57 6.02
C GLY A 284 10.32 -45.94 5.61
N ILE A 285 9.30 -45.20 6.08
CA ILE A 285 7.92 -45.39 5.64
C ILE A 285 7.78 -44.86 4.21
N ARG A 286 7.09 -45.60 3.33
CA ARG A 286 6.84 -45.14 1.96
C ARG A 286 6.05 -43.83 1.99
N ARG A 287 6.49 -42.84 1.22
CA ARG A 287 5.95 -41.47 1.20
C ARG A 287 4.41 -41.39 1.15
N GLN A 288 3.78 -42.18 0.30
CA GLN A 288 2.31 -42.22 0.19
C GLN A 288 1.63 -42.69 1.49
N GLN A 289 2.21 -43.70 2.15
CA GLN A 289 1.72 -44.22 3.44
C GLN A 289 2.03 -43.24 4.58
N ALA A 290 3.15 -42.53 4.51
CA ALA A 290 3.52 -41.49 5.47
C ALA A 290 2.54 -40.30 5.39
N GLN A 291 2.19 -39.87 4.18
CA GLN A 291 1.24 -38.78 3.92
C GLN A 291 -0.17 -39.13 4.39
N GLU A 292 -0.71 -40.29 4.00
CA GLU A 292 -2.05 -40.72 4.43
C GLU A 292 -2.15 -40.78 5.94
N ALA A 293 -1.14 -41.35 6.60
CA ALA A 293 -1.15 -41.48 8.05
C ALA A 293 -0.92 -40.14 8.78
N ALA A 294 -0.23 -39.16 8.19
CA ALA A 294 -0.08 -37.81 8.75
C ALA A 294 -1.39 -37.01 8.62
N ILE A 295 -2.08 -37.11 7.47
CA ILE A 295 -3.40 -36.50 7.27
C ILE A 295 -4.42 -37.09 8.25
N GLN A 296 -4.46 -38.41 8.44
CA GLN A 296 -5.40 -39.05 9.37
C GLN A 296 -5.18 -38.60 10.82
N ALA A 297 -3.92 -38.38 11.23
CA ALA A 297 -3.60 -37.92 12.58
C ALA A 297 -4.11 -36.50 12.89
N ARG A 298 -4.28 -35.67 11.86
CA ARG A 298 -4.72 -34.26 11.95
C ARG A 298 -6.11 -34.00 11.41
N LEU A 299 -6.82 -35.04 10.98
CA LEU A 299 -8.13 -34.94 10.36
C LEU A 299 -9.18 -34.24 11.25
N PRO A 300 -9.22 -34.43 12.58
CA PRO A 300 -10.15 -33.69 13.44
C PRO A 300 -9.94 -32.17 13.39
N GLN A 301 -8.69 -31.72 13.50
CA GLN A 301 -8.33 -30.31 13.47
C GLN A 301 -8.64 -29.71 12.10
N LEU A 302 -8.24 -30.38 11.01
CA LEU A 302 -8.59 -29.95 9.66
C LEU A 302 -10.10 -29.75 9.46
N ARG A 303 -10.94 -30.59 10.09
CA ARG A 303 -12.39 -30.48 9.98
C ARG A 303 -12.95 -29.28 10.74
N GLU A 304 -12.37 -28.94 11.89
CA GLU A 304 -12.73 -27.75 12.67
C GLU A 304 -12.37 -26.49 11.87
N GLU A 305 -11.11 -26.37 11.43
CA GLU A 305 -10.67 -25.20 10.66
C GLU A 305 -11.47 -25.00 9.37
N LEU A 306 -11.77 -26.08 8.63
CA LEU A 306 -12.60 -25.99 7.42
C LEU A 306 -14.05 -25.57 7.72
N ALA A 307 -14.59 -25.95 8.88
CA ALA A 307 -15.93 -25.54 9.29
C ALA A 307 -15.96 -24.06 9.69
N ASP A 308 -14.92 -23.58 10.38
CA ASP A 308 -14.82 -22.18 10.81
C ASP A 308 -14.58 -21.24 9.61
N ILE A 309 -13.75 -21.67 8.64
CA ILE A 309 -13.63 -21.00 7.34
C ILE A 309 -15.00 -20.87 6.66
N LEU A 310 -15.78 -21.95 6.62
CA LEU A 310 -17.12 -21.91 6.02
C LEU A 310 -18.06 -20.97 6.80
N ALA A 311 -18.02 -20.98 8.13
CA ALA A 311 -18.83 -20.11 8.97
C ALA A 311 -18.56 -18.62 8.66
N PHE A 312 -17.30 -18.22 8.55
CA PHE A 312 -16.97 -16.83 8.24
C PHE A 312 -17.25 -16.47 6.78
N LEU A 313 -17.10 -17.39 5.82
CA LEU A 313 -17.57 -17.17 4.44
C LEU A 313 -19.07 -16.90 4.38
N LEU A 314 -19.87 -17.64 5.15
CA LEU A 314 -21.31 -17.43 5.25
C LEU A 314 -21.65 -16.08 5.89
N LYS A 315 -20.93 -15.69 6.95
CA LYS A 315 -21.10 -14.39 7.59
C LYS A 315 -20.71 -13.22 6.69
N ILE A 316 -19.64 -13.34 5.92
CA ILE A 316 -19.25 -12.36 4.89
C ILE A 316 -20.35 -12.22 3.84
N ALA A 317 -20.88 -13.34 3.35
CA ALA A 317 -21.97 -13.31 2.37
C ALA A 317 -23.23 -12.62 2.95
N ASN A 318 -23.59 -12.92 4.20
CA ASN A 318 -24.71 -12.24 4.89
C ASN A 318 -24.46 -10.74 5.03
N ALA A 319 -23.27 -10.34 5.48
CA ALA A 319 -22.90 -8.94 5.65
C ALA A 319 -22.90 -8.16 4.32
N ALA A 320 -22.64 -8.84 3.20
CA ALA A 320 -22.71 -8.28 1.86
C ALA A 320 -24.11 -8.36 1.22
N GLY A 321 -25.10 -8.97 1.88
CA GLY A 321 -26.44 -9.21 1.31
C GLY A 321 -26.45 -10.19 0.15
N ILE A 322 -25.51 -11.14 0.12
CA ILE A 322 -25.31 -12.11 -0.96
C ILE A 322 -25.96 -13.45 -0.57
N ASP A 323 -26.86 -13.95 -1.42
CA ASP A 323 -27.26 -15.36 -1.40
C ASP A 323 -26.11 -16.19 -1.98
N LEU A 324 -25.34 -16.83 -1.09
CA LEU A 324 -24.10 -17.50 -1.47
C LEU A 324 -24.37 -18.77 -2.27
N GLU A 325 -25.49 -19.46 -2.02
CA GLU A 325 -25.88 -20.64 -2.80
C GLU A 325 -26.16 -20.25 -4.24
N ALA A 326 -26.98 -19.22 -4.44
CA ALA A 326 -27.33 -18.72 -5.76
C ALA A 326 -26.09 -18.20 -6.51
N ALA A 327 -25.26 -17.39 -5.84
CA ALA A 327 -24.03 -16.84 -6.42
C ALA A 327 -23.04 -17.94 -6.84
N TYR A 328 -22.90 -19.00 -6.02
CA TYR A 328 -22.05 -20.14 -6.34
C TYR A 328 -22.58 -20.92 -7.55
N VAL A 329 -23.88 -21.25 -7.58
CA VAL A 329 -24.50 -21.96 -8.70
C VAL A 329 -24.35 -21.16 -10.01
N GLU A 330 -24.64 -19.85 -9.98
CA GLU A 330 -24.50 -18.98 -11.15
C GLU A 330 -23.05 -18.94 -11.66
N LYS A 331 -22.07 -18.84 -10.75
CA LYS A 331 -20.65 -18.85 -11.11
C LYS A 331 -20.21 -20.20 -11.68
N MET A 332 -20.68 -21.32 -11.11
CA MET A 332 -20.33 -22.66 -11.57
C MET A 332 -20.94 -22.97 -12.93
N GLU A 333 -22.17 -22.51 -13.22
CA GLU A 333 -22.75 -22.62 -14.56
C GLU A 333 -21.94 -21.84 -15.61
N LYS A 334 -21.47 -20.63 -15.26
CA LYS A 334 -20.56 -19.85 -16.11
C LYS A 334 -19.22 -20.57 -16.34
N ASN A 335 -18.67 -21.21 -15.31
CA ASN A 335 -17.42 -21.97 -15.42
C ASN A 335 -17.57 -23.28 -16.20
N TRP A 336 -18.71 -23.97 -16.08
CA TRP A 336 -19.01 -25.19 -16.83
C TRP A 336 -19.03 -24.96 -18.35
N ARG A 337 -19.47 -23.76 -18.76
CA ARG A 337 -19.51 -23.34 -20.16
C ARG A 337 -18.19 -22.76 -20.67
N ARG A 338 -17.16 -22.62 -19.82
CA ARG A 338 -15.84 -22.12 -20.23
C ARG A 338 -14.97 -23.25 -20.78
N THR A 339 -14.36 -23.00 -21.93
CA THR A 339 -13.21 -23.78 -22.41
C THR A 339 -11.94 -23.25 -21.79
N TRP A 340 -11.27 -24.11 -21.02
CA TRP A 340 -10.00 -23.79 -20.39
C TRP A 340 -8.85 -24.19 -21.31
N PRO A 341 -7.90 -23.28 -21.62
CA PRO A 341 -6.69 -23.68 -22.34
C PRO A 341 -5.94 -24.70 -21.49
N ARG A 342 -5.47 -25.78 -22.13
CA ARG A 342 -4.61 -26.74 -21.43
C ARG A 342 -3.28 -26.04 -21.12
N PRO A 343 -2.71 -26.22 -19.91
CA PRO A 343 -1.36 -25.76 -19.65
C PRO A 343 -0.42 -26.46 -20.63
N ASP A 344 0.34 -25.69 -21.40
CA ASP A 344 1.37 -26.22 -22.29
C ASP A 344 2.39 -27.01 -21.45
N ARG A 345 2.61 -28.27 -21.84
CA ARG A 345 3.42 -29.26 -21.10
C ARG A 345 4.90 -29.06 -21.28
#